data_AF-A0A9W8Y6P5-F1
#
_entry.id   AF-A0A9W8Y6P5-F1
#
_cell.length_a   1.000
_cell.length_b   1.000
_cell.length_c   1.000
_cell.angle_alpha   90.00
_cell.angle_beta   90.00
_cell.angle_gamma   90.00
#
_symmetry.space_group_name_H-M   'P 1'
#
loop_
_entity.id
_entity.type
_entity.pdbx_description
1 polymer ?
#
loop_
_entity_poly.entity_id
_entity_poly.type
_entity_poly.pdbx_seq_one_letter_code
_entity_poly.pdbx_strand_id
1 'polypeptide(L)'
;MELPRHSNYTQMDEPPVRRPIKELRTLALNDFQYNGPLEEPAQAPQTEAQKAAQHLRSARDRFALKIPITGNTLCYTVDRAAVLTLYTQALTLITSSNPTQLSSEVTLKVTTILGLRSAHPLDVVFTSAGMLLPPLEPQYAEPRIEYADDEYGYRAAWRLKAWRKEGWPGCIPGWRSERRRR
;
A
#
# COMPACT_ATOMS: atom_id res chain seq x y z
N MET A 1 23.32 61.45 -6.64
CA MET A 1 23.76 61.06 -5.28
C MET A 1 22.56 60.41 -4.61
N GLU A 2 22.37 59.13 -4.92
CA GLU A 2 22.67 57.97 -4.06
C GLU A 2 21.66 57.81 -2.91
N LEU A 3 20.70 56.91 -3.12
CA LEU A 3 19.78 56.40 -2.09
C LEU A 3 20.48 55.27 -1.31
N PRO A 4 20.29 55.16 0.02
CA PRO A 4 20.90 54.11 0.81
C PRO A 4 20.21 52.76 0.55
N ARG A 5 21.02 51.75 0.23
CA ARG A 5 20.59 50.35 0.14
C ARG A 5 20.42 49.77 1.54
N HIS A 6 19.19 49.64 2.01
CA HIS A 6 18.88 48.74 3.11
C HIS A 6 18.75 47.31 2.57
N SER A 7 19.84 46.54 2.69
CA SER A 7 19.83 45.09 2.56
C SER A 7 19.11 44.51 3.77
N ASN A 8 17.83 44.14 3.62
CA ASN A 8 17.16 43.29 4.59
C ASN A 8 17.47 41.83 4.26
N TYR A 9 18.24 41.22 5.15
CA TYR A 9 18.41 39.79 5.29
C TYR A 9 17.06 39.08 5.19
N THR A 10 16.90 38.16 4.22
CA THR A 10 16.03 37.01 4.42
C THR A 10 16.95 35.85 4.74
N GLN A 11 17.04 35.60 6.05
CA GLN A 11 17.57 34.39 6.65
C GLN A 11 16.99 33.18 5.88
N MET A 12 17.87 32.43 5.22
CA MET A 12 17.52 31.14 4.64
C MET A 12 17.14 30.23 5.81
N ASP A 13 15.83 30.06 6.02
CA ASP A 13 15.31 29.09 6.98
C ASP A 13 15.89 27.72 6.65
N GLU A 14 16.47 27.09 7.68
CA GLU A 14 16.95 25.72 7.66
C GLU A 14 15.92 24.78 7.03
N PRO A 15 16.34 23.76 6.26
CA PRO A 15 15.44 22.72 5.81
C PRO A 15 14.79 22.06 7.03
N PRO A 16 13.46 21.84 7.03
CA PRO A 16 12.77 21.35 8.21
C PRO A 16 13.38 20.01 8.67
N VAL A 17 13.82 20.02 9.92
CA VAL A 17 14.34 18.84 10.64
C VAL A 17 13.36 17.69 10.47
N ARG A 18 13.80 16.63 9.80
CA ARG A 18 13.02 15.39 9.59
C ARG A 18 12.64 14.83 10.95
N ARG A 19 11.33 14.83 11.27
CA ARG A 19 10.83 14.16 12.47
C ARG A 19 11.05 12.65 12.34
N PRO A 20 11.52 11.95 13.38
CA PRO A 20 11.72 10.51 13.32
C PRO A 20 10.38 9.75 13.29
N ILE A 21 10.37 8.72 12.46
CA ILE A 21 9.32 7.72 12.23
C ILE A 21 8.95 7.02 13.56
N LYS A 22 8.06 7.60 14.36
CA LYS A 22 7.59 6.96 15.61
C LYS A 22 6.08 6.92 15.79
N GLU A 23 5.31 7.55 14.91
CA GLU A 23 3.84 7.55 14.99
C GLU A 23 3.17 6.44 14.14
N LEU A 24 3.93 5.70 13.32
CA LEU A 24 3.45 4.55 12.51
C LEU A 24 3.10 3.28 13.33
N ARG A 25 2.95 3.36 14.65
CA ARG A 25 2.87 2.18 15.55
C ARG A 25 1.52 1.92 16.21
N THR A 26 0.42 2.47 15.70
CA THR A 26 -0.91 2.25 16.31
C THR A 26 -1.85 1.38 15.49
N LEU A 27 -1.42 0.85 14.35
CA LEU A 27 -2.16 -0.16 13.60
C LEU A 27 -1.34 -1.45 13.51
N ALA A 28 -1.77 -2.47 14.24
CA ALA A 28 -1.22 -3.82 14.19
C ALA A 28 -2.12 -4.73 13.35
N LEU A 29 -1.54 -5.72 12.69
CA LEU A 29 -2.32 -6.71 11.92
C LEU A 29 -3.39 -7.42 12.77
N ASN A 30 -3.10 -7.58 14.06
CA ASN A 30 -4.02 -8.15 15.06
C ASN A 30 -5.28 -7.31 15.26
N ASP A 31 -5.27 -6.01 14.98
CA ASP A 31 -6.46 -5.15 15.02
C ASP A 31 -7.52 -5.55 13.98
N PHE A 32 -7.15 -6.44 13.06
CA PHE A 32 -7.97 -6.95 11.98
C PHE A 32 -8.14 -8.48 12.05
N GLN A 33 -7.41 -9.18 12.93
CA GLN A 33 -7.35 -10.64 13.09
C GLN A 33 -7.75 -11.06 14.52
N TYR A 34 -8.95 -10.72 14.98
CA TYR A 34 -9.44 -11.25 16.27
C TYR A 34 -10.16 -12.60 16.09
N ASN A 35 -9.70 -13.63 16.81
CA ASN A 35 -10.21 -15.02 16.87
C ASN A 35 -11.23 -15.20 18.03
N GLY A 36 -12.20 -14.30 18.18
CA GLY A 36 -13.24 -14.42 19.21
C GLY A 36 -14.38 -15.34 18.75
N PRO A 37 -14.97 -16.18 19.65
CA PRO A 37 -16.01 -17.11 19.26
C PRO A 37 -17.30 -16.34 18.98
N LEU A 38 -17.75 -16.38 17.72
CA LEU A 38 -19.15 -16.17 17.40
C LEU A 38 -19.85 -17.50 17.68
N GLU A 39 -20.78 -17.51 18.63
CA GLU A 39 -21.71 -18.63 18.79
C GLU A 39 -22.41 -18.87 17.43
N GLU A 40 -22.05 -19.97 16.76
CA GLU A 40 -22.69 -20.42 15.53
C GLU A 40 -23.26 -21.84 15.75
N PRO A 41 -24.51 -22.10 15.32
CA PRO A 41 -25.12 -23.42 15.43
C PRO A 41 -24.36 -24.41 14.54
N ALA A 42 -24.37 -25.70 14.92
CA ALA A 42 -23.59 -26.78 14.31
C ALA A 42 -23.50 -26.69 12.77
N GLN A 43 -22.41 -26.12 12.28
CA GLN A 43 -22.11 -26.01 10.86
C GLN A 43 -21.52 -27.34 10.37
N ALA A 44 -21.98 -27.78 9.19
CA ALA A 44 -21.32 -28.84 8.43
C ALA A 44 -19.81 -28.56 8.32
N PRO A 45 -18.94 -29.58 8.24
CA PRO A 45 -17.50 -29.38 8.19
C PRO A 45 -17.12 -28.45 7.02
N GLN A 46 -16.77 -27.20 7.37
CA GLN A 46 -16.36 -26.22 6.39
C GLN A 46 -15.00 -26.62 5.81
N THR A 47 -14.88 -26.56 4.49
CA THR A 47 -13.59 -26.74 3.82
C THR A 47 -12.65 -25.59 4.14
N GLU A 48 -11.35 -25.80 4.03
CA GLU A 48 -10.35 -24.74 4.26
C GLU A 48 -10.59 -23.52 3.36
N ALA A 49 -11.03 -23.75 2.11
CA ALA A 49 -11.40 -22.68 1.20
C ALA A 49 -12.64 -21.88 1.64
N GLN A 50 -13.64 -22.54 2.23
CA GLN A 50 -14.80 -21.85 2.80
C GLN A 50 -14.39 -20.98 3.99
N LYS A 51 -13.55 -21.52 4.90
CA LYS A 51 -13.02 -20.78 6.04
C LYS A 51 -12.20 -19.57 5.59
N ALA A 52 -11.29 -19.75 4.63
CA ALA A 52 -10.49 -18.67 4.07
C ALA A 52 -11.36 -17.62 3.37
N ALA A 53 -12.37 -18.02 2.59
CA ALA A 53 -13.31 -17.10 1.95
C ALA A 53 -14.11 -16.29 3.00
N GLN A 54 -14.61 -16.95 4.05
CA GLN A 54 -15.32 -16.27 5.15
C GLN A 54 -14.41 -15.27 5.88
N HIS A 55 -13.15 -15.65 6.13
CA HIS A 55 -12.16 -14.77 6.73
C HIS A 55 -11.87 -13.55 5.85
N LEU A 56 -11.69 -13.75 4.53
CA LEU A 56 -11.48 -12.66 3.57
C LEU A 56 -12.68 -11.70 3.49
N ARG A 57 -13.93 -12.21 3.47
CA ARG A 57 -15.14 -11.38 3.52
C ARG A 57 -15.19 -10.56 4.81
N SER A 58 -14.98 -11.22 5.94
CA SER A 58 -15.01 -10.57 7.26
C SER A 58 -13.93 -9.51 7.40
N ALA A 59 -12.73 -9.76 6.88
CA ALA A 59 -11.64 -8.77 6.86
C ALA A 59 -11.97 -7.58 5.98
N ARG A 60 -12.48 -7.81 4.76
CA ARG A 60 -12.92 -6.76 3.83
C ARG A 60 -13.99 -5.87 4.46
N ASP A 61 -15.03 -6.48 5.03
CA ASP A 61 -16.19 -5.75 5.57
C ASP A 61 -15.78 -4.94 6.81
N ARG A 62 -14.96 -5.52 7.71
CA ARG A 62 -14.37 -4.79 8.84
C ARG A 62 -13.51 -3.62 8.39
N PHE A 63 -12.67 -3.80 7.37
CA PHE A 63 -11.84 -2.73 6.82
C PHE A 63 -12.72 -1.61 6.24
N ALA A 64 -13.75 -1.96 5.48
CA ALA A 64 -14.67 -1.00 4.87
C ALA A 64 -15.43 -0.15 5.92
N LEU A 65 -15.80 -0.77 7.04
CA LEU A 65 -16.50 -0.12 8.16
C LEU A 65 -15.56 0.77 8.99
N LYS A 66 -14.35 0.30 9.30
CA LYS A 66 -13.40 1.00 10.18
C LYS A 66 -12.69 2.16 9.48
N ILE A 67 -12.45 2.06 8.17
CA ILE A 67 -11.72 3.06 7.40
C ILE A 67 -12.72 3.88 6.58
N PRO A 68 -12.96 5.16 6.93
CA PRO A 68 -13.88 6.01 6.17
C PRO A 68 -13.33 6.29 4.77
N ILE A 69 -14.21 6.61 3.82
CA ILE A 69 -13.86 6.86 2.41
C ILE A 69 -12.95 8.10 2.28
N THR A 70 -13.17 9.11 3.12
CA THR A 70 -12.48 10.40 3.13
C THR A 70 -12.08 10.79 4.55
N GLY A 71 -11.06 11.64 4.68
CA GLY A 71 -10.65 12.22 5.97
C GLY A 71 -9.80 11.31 6.85
N ASN A 72 -9.33 10.17 6.34
CA ASN A 72 -8.34 9.34 7.02
C ASN A 72 -6.93 9.69 6.52
N THR A 73 -6.10 10.21 7.41
CA THR A 73 -4.70 10.59 7.11
C THR A 73 -3.76 9.39 7.03
N LEU A 74 -4.17 8.22 7.53
CA LEU A 74 -3.39 6.98 7.54
C LEU A 74 -3.69 6.06 6.35
N CYS A 75 -4.87 6.19 5.75
CA CYS A 75 -5.29 5.40 4.60
C CYS A 75 -6.06 6.29 3.63
N TYR A 76 -5.37 6.71 2.57
CA TYR A 76 -5.95 7.58 1.55
C TYR A 76 -7.01 6.83 0.74
N THR A 77 -7.91 7.58 0.09
CA THR A 77 -9.00 7.02 -0.72
C THR A 77 -8.49 6.03 -1.76
N VAL A 78 -7.31 6.28 -2.35
CA VAL A 78 -6.66 5.38 -3.32
C VAL A 78 -6.21 4.07 -2.66
N ASP A 79 -5.55 4.14 -1.50
CA ASP A 79 -5.11 2.95 -0.75
C ASP A 79 -6.32 2.10 -0.31
N ARG A 80 -7.37 2.76 0.20
CA ARG A 80 -8.61 2.11 0.61
C ARG A 80 -9.25 1.37 -0.56
N ALA A 81 -9.35 2.02 -1.72
CA ALA A 81 -9.91 1.41 -2.94
C ALA A 81 -9.07 0.19 -3.40
N ALA A 82 -7.74 0.30 -3.33
CA ALA A 82 -6.85 -0.80 -3.69
C ALA A 82 -7.01 -2.01 -2.74
N VAL A 83 -7.08 -1.80 -1.43
CA VAL A 83 -7.31 -2.89 -0.46
C VAL A 83 -8.65 -3.60 -0.70
N LEU A 84 -9.72 -2.85 -0.92
CA LEU A 84 -11.04 -3.45 -1.18
C LEU A 84 -11.10 -4.21 -2.51
N THR A 85 -10.42 -3.68 -3.53
CA THR A 85 -10.29 -4.35 -4.84
C THR A 85 -9.52 -5.67 -4.67
N LEU A 86 -8.43 -5.66 -3.92
CA LEU A 86 -7.61 -6.85 -3.66
C LEU A 86 -8.41 -7.94 -2.94
N TYR A 87 -9.17 -7.60 -1.89
CA TYR A 87 -10.06 -8.55 -1.23
C TYR A 87 -11.11 -9.13 -2.19
N THR A 88 -11.68 -8.28 -3.04
CA THR A 88 -12.69 -8.70 -4.03
C THR A 88 -12.08 -9.66 -5.05
N GLN A 89 -10.89 -9.36 -5.56
CA GLN A 89 -10.15 -10.24 -6.48
C GLN A 89 -9.80 -11.58 -5.82
N ALA A 90 -9.33 -11.58 -4.57
CA ALA A 90 -9.05 -12.81 -3.83
C ALA A 90 -10.31 -13.67 -3.67
N LEU A 91 -11.45 -13.07 -3.34
CA LEU A 91 -12.72 -13.80 -3.24
C LEU A 91 -13.16 -14.42 -4.57
N THR A 92 -12.78 -13.83 -5.71
CA THR A 92 -13.08 -14.42 -7.04
C THR A 92 -12.12 -15.54 -7.44
N LEU A 93 -10.89 -15.55 -6.92
CA LEU A 93 -9.84 -16.48 -7.32
C LEU A 93 -9.62 -17.63 -6.33
N ILE A 94 -10.30 -17.60 -5.19
CA ILE A 94 -10.18 -18.65 -4.18
C ILE A 94 -10.79 -19.96 -4.68
N THR A 95 -10.00 -21.02 -4.56
CA THR A 95 -10.38 -22.39 -4.90
C THR A 95 -10.04 -23.32 -3.73
N SER A 96 -10.45 -24.58 -3.83
CA SER A 96 -10.08 -25.61 -2.84
C SER A 96 -8.58 -25.90 -2.77
N SER A 97 -7.81 -25.58 -3.81
CA SER A 97 -6.38 -25.92 -3.91
C SER A 97 -5.43 -24.80 -3.46
N ASN A 98 -5.91 -23.56 -3.32
CA ASN A 98 -5.07 -22.39 -3.08
C ASN A 98 -5.40 -21.52 -1.84
N PRO A 99 -6.19 -21.95 -0.83
CA PRO A 99 -6.68 -21.03 0.20
C PRO A 99 -5.58 -20.41 1.05
N THR A 100 -4.53 -21.18 1.37
CA THR A 100 -3.39 -20.73 2.18
C THR A 100 -2.51 -19.75 1.43
N GLN A 101 -2.17 -20.07 0.17
CA GLN A 101 -1.34 -19.19 -0.68
C GLN A 101 -2.05 -17.87 -0.95
N LEU A 102 -3.34 -17.91 -1.24
CA LEU A 102 -4.09 -16.69 -1.52
C LEU A 102 -4.23 -15.81 -0.27
N SER A 103 -4.47 -16.41 0.90
CA SER A 103 -4.57 -15.67 2.17
C SER A 103 -3.25 -15.01 2.56
N SER A 104 -2.12 -15.69 2.36
CA SER A 104 -0.79 -15.12 2.61
C SER A 104 -0.47 -14.00 1.64
N GLU A 105 -0.81 -14.16 0.35
CA GLU A 105 -0.61 -13.13 -0.67
C GLU A 105 -1.45 -11.88 -0.41
N VAL A 106 -2.74 -12.03 -0.04
CA VAL A 106 -3.59 -10.90 0.37
C VAL A 106 -2.95 -10.16 1.54
N THR A 107 -2.51 -10.89 2.57
CA THR A 107 -1.89 -10.28 3.75
C THR A 107 -0.62 -9.49 3.37
N LEU A 108 0.22 -10.07 2.52
CA LEU A 108 1.45 -9.45 2.03
C LEU A 108 1.16 -8.16 1.24
N LYS A 109 0.15 -8.19 0.37
CA LYS A 109 -0.22 -7.04 -0.48
C LYS A 109 -0.95 -5.96 0.31
N VAL A 110 -1.86 -6.30 1.22
CA VAL A 110 -2.54 -5.34 2.10
C VAL A 110 -1.53 -4.60 2.99
N THR A 111 -0.59 -5.33 3.62
CA THR A 111 0.44 -4.69 4.46
C THR A 111 1.38 -3.78 3.65
N THR A 112 1.61 -4.09 2.37
CA THR A 112 2.35 -3.22 1.45
C THR A 112 1.56 -1.96 1.08
N ILE A 113 0.29 -2.11 0.69
CA ILE A 113 -0.58 -0.98 0.31
C ILE A 113 -0.72 0.01 1.47
N LEU A 114 -0.89 -0.50 2.69
CA LEU A 114 -1.07 0.31 3.89
C LEU A 114 0.24 0.86 4.47
N GLY A 115 1.39 0.63 3.83
CA GLY A 115 2.69 1.09 4.32
C GLY A 115 3.12 0.46 5.64
N LEU A 116 2.50 -0.66 6.06
CA LEU A 116 2.86 -1.42 7.27
C LEU A 116 4.15 -2.22 7.06
N ARG A 117 4.53 -2.47 5.80
CA ARG A 117 5.87 -2.91 5.43
C ARG A 117 6.39 -2.09 4.25
N SER A 118 7.69 -1.86 4.26
CA SER A 118 8.44 -1.38 3.09
C SER A 118 8.52 -2.47 2.02
N ALA A 119 8.36 -2.09 0.76
CA ALA A 119 8.53 -3.00 -0.37
C ALA A 119 9.48 -2.38 -1.41
N HIS A 120 10.60 -3.06 -1.64
CA HIS A 120 11.54 -2.67 -2.69
C HIS A 120 10.85 -2.80 -4.06
N PRO A 121 11.21 -2.01 -5.09
CA PRO A 121 10.66 -2.19 -6.44
C PRO A 121 10.89 -3.57 -7.09
N LEU A 122 11.71 -4.45 -6.48
CA LEU A 122 11.91 -5.86 -6.88
C LEU A 122 11.09 -6.86 -6.04
N ASP A 123 10.31 -6.37 -5.07
CA ASP A 123 9.53 -7.23 -4.19
C ASP A 123 8.50 -8.01 -5.01
N VAL A 124 8.27 -9.26 -4.59
CA VAL A 124 7.41 -10.21 -5.28
C VAL A 124 5.98 -9.70 -5.47
N VAL A 125 5.49 -8.80 -4.60
CA VAL A 125 4.16 -8.17 -4.73
C VAL A 125 3.98 -7.34 -5.99
N PHE A 126 5.07 -6.93 -6.63
CA PHE A 126 5.09 -6.16 -7.87
C PHE A 126 5.26 -7.03 -9.12
N THR A 127 5.36 -8.35 -8.95
CA THR A 127 5.56 -9.30 -10.03
C THR A 127 4.38 -10.26 -10.14
N SER A 128 4.06 -10.69 -11.36
CA SER A 128 3.05 -11.73 -11.59
C SER A 128 3.61 -13.15 -11.40
N ALA A 129 4.93 -13.30 -11.27
CA ALA A 129 5.58 -14.61 -11.20
C ALA A 129 5.31 -15.28 -9.85
N GLY A 130 4.70 -16.47 -9.87
CA GLY A 130 4.45 -17.27 -8.66
C GLY A 130 3.33 -16.74 -7.75
N MET A 131 2.58 -15.74 -8.21
CA MET A 131 1.51 -15.07 -7.47
C MET A 131 0.15 -15.31 -8.14
N LEU A 132 -0.91 -15.41 -7.35
CA LEU A 132 -2.28 -15.62 -7.80
C LEU A 132 -3.00 -14.29 -8.05
N LEU A 133 -2.69 -13.25 -7.28
CA LEU A 133 -3.28 -11.92 -7.44
C LEU A 133 -2.44 -11.07 -8.41
N PRO A 134 -3.06 -10.11 -9.10
CA PRO A 134 -2.36 -9.16 -9.95
C PRO A 134 -1.26 -8.40 -9.18
N PRO A 135 -0.15 -8.02 -9.85
CA PRO A 135 0.91 -7.23 -9.21
C PRO A 135 0.36 -5.89 -8.73
N LEU A 136 0.94 -5.38 -7.65
CA LEU A 136 0.59 -4.06 -7.12
C LEU A 136 1.09 -2.94 -8.05
N GLU A 137 0.39 -1.81 -7.99
CA GLU A 137 0.82 -0.58 -8.66
C GLU A 137 2.15 -0.09 -8.08
N PRO A 138 3.02 0.53 -8.90
CA PRO A 138 4.36 0.90 -8.46
C PRO A 138 4.35 1.96 -7.35
N GLN A 139 3.29 2.76 -7.19
CA GLN A 139 3.16 3.77 -6.12
C GLN A 139 3.41 3.24 -4.70
N TYR A 140 3.24 1.93 -4.49
CA TYR A 140 3.48 1.28 -3.20
C TYR A 140 4.93 0.82 -3.00
N ALA A 141 5.79 0.91 -4.02
CA ALA A 141 7.20 0.57 -3.95
C ALA A 141 8.05 1.72 -3.39
N GLU A 142 9.19 1.42 -2.79
CA GLU A 142 10.08 2.44 -2.24
C GLU A 142 10.82 3.27 -3.32
N PRO A 143 10.93 4.60 -3.15
CA PRO A 143 10.23 5.40 -2.15
C PRO A 143 8.73 5.52 -2.48
N ARG A 144 7.89 5.23 -1.47
CA ARG A 144 6.44 5.21 -1.59
C ARG A 144 5.92 6.61 -1.93
N ILE A 145 4.91 6.65 -2.77
CA ILE A 145 4.20 7.89 -3.08
C ILE A 145 3.18 8.12 -1.97
N GLU A 146 3.51 9.00 -1.02
CA GLU A 146 2.59 9.43 0.01
C GLU A 146 1.76 10.61 -0.50
N TYR A 147 0.44 10.53 -0.32
CA TYR A 147 -0.48 11.60 -0.72
C TYR A 147 -0.58 12.72 0.33
N ALA A 148 0.00 12.53 1.52
CA ALA A 148 -0.02 13.51 2.61
C ALA A 148 0.63 14.86 2.23
N ASP A 149 1.70 14.80 1.45
CA ASP A 149 2.46 15.98 1.01
C ASP A 149 2.15 16.35 -0.46
N ASP A 150 1.11 15.77 -1.05
CA ASP A 150 0.70 15.95 -2.45
C ASP A 150 -0.80 16.24 -2.53
N GLU A 151 -1.19 17.38 -1.96
CA GLU A 151 -2.58 17.88 -1.84
C GLU A 151 -3.38 17.74 -3.15
N TYR A 152 -2.73 17.93 -4.29
CA TYR A 152 -3.34 17.88 -5.62
C TYR A 152 -3.01 16.60 -6.40
N GLY A 153 -2.24 15.67 -5.84
CA GLY A 153 -1.85 14.42 -6.50
C GLY A 153 -0.90 14.59 -7.70
N TYR A 154 -0.33 15.77 -7.91
CA TYR A 154 0.51 16.07 -9.08
C TYR A 154 1.83 15.31 -9.05
N ARG A 155 2.47 15.21 -7.87
CA ARG A 155 3.75 14.51 -7.72
C ARG A 155 3.56 13.00 -7.90
N ALA A 156 2.48 12.47 -7.34
CA ALA A 156 2.04 11.10 -7.49
C ALA A 156 1.79 10.76 -8.96
N ALA A 157 0.99 11.57 -9.65
CA ALA A 157 0.67 11.37 -11.07
C ALA A 157 1.92 11.47 -11.96
N TRP A 158 2.80 12.45 -11.72
CA TRP A 158 4.04 12.60 -12.47
C TRP A 158 4.97 11.38 -12.28
N ARG A 159 5.14 10.92 -11.04
CA ARG A 159 6.02 9.78 -10.73
C ARG A 159 5.46 8.46 -11.27
N LEU A 160 4.16 8.22 -11.15
CA LEU A 160 3.50 7.08 -11.78
C LEU A 160 3.68 7.08 -13.30
N LYS A 161 3.52 8.24 -13.94
CA LYS A 161 3.73 8.39 -15.38
C LYS A 161 5.17 8.11 -15.79
N ALA A 162 6.15 8.60 -15.02
CA ALA A 162 7.56 8.31 -15.25
C ALA A 162 7.84 6.80 -15.15
N TRP A 163 7.32 6.16 -14.11
CA TRP A 163 7.49 4.72 -13.89
C TRP A 163 6.87 3.85 -14.98
N ARG A 164 5.67 4.20 -15.45
CA ARG A 164 5.04 3.54 -16.61
C ARG A 164 5.86 3.74 -17.89
N LYS A 165 6.40 4.93 -18.12
CA LYS A 165 7.26 5.24 -19.29
C LYS A 165 8.58 4.45 -19.25
N GLU A 166 9.09 4.14 -18.08
CA GLU A 166 10.34 3.40 -17.88
C GLU A 166 10.18 1.88 -17.99
N GLY A 167 8.95 1.38 -18.20
CA GLY A 167 8.69 -0.02 -18.55
C GLY A 167 8.32 -0.92 -17.37
N TRP A 168 7.85 -0.34 -16.25
CA TRP A 168 7.33 -1.10 -15.12
C TRP A 168 6.15 -2.03 -15.51
N PRO A 169 6.03 -3.25 -14.94
CA PRO A 169 6.92 -3.90 -13.97
C PRO A 169 8.15 -4.59 -14.58
N GLY A 170 8.28 -4.63 -15.91
CA GLY A 170 9.39 -5.28 -16.59
C GLY A 170 10.75 -4.56 -16.46
N CYS A 171 10.77 -3.30 -16.04
CA CYS A 171 11.96 -2.49 -15.82
C CYS A 171 11.77 -1.56 -14.61
N ILE A 172 12.73 -1.56 -13.69
CA ILE A 172 12.70 -0.73 -12.49
C ILE A 172 13.29 0.65 -12.77
N PRO A 173 12.54 1.72 -12.50
CA PRO A 173 13.00 3.09 -12.67
C PRO A 173 14.22 3.42 -11.81
N GLY A 174 15.27 3.99 -12.43
CA GLY A 174 16.56 4.28 -11.79
C GLY A 174 17.69 3.28 -12.07
N TRP A 175 17.39 2.03 -12.43
CA TRP A 175 18.42 1.02 -12.74
C TRP A 175 19.07 1.20 -14.13
N ARG A 176 18.37 1.84 -15.08
CA ARG A 176 18.96 2.23 -16.38
C ARG A 176 20.10 3.26 -16.23
N SER A 177 20.04 4.12 -15.23
CA SER A 177 21.04 5.16 -15.01
C SER A 177 22.37 4.60 -14.51
N GLU A 178 22.34 3.49 -13.78
CA GLU A 178 23.53 2.81 -13.26
C GLU A 178 24.25 2.00 -14.36
N ARG A 179 23.50 1.37 -15.27
CA ARG A 179 24.06 0.52 -16.34
C ARG A 179 24.72 1.28 -17.49
N ARG A 180 24.50 2.60 -17.60
CA ARG A 180 25.19 3.47 -18.57
C ARG A 180 26.45 4.14 -18.01
N ARG A 181 26.77 3.93 -16.73
CA ARG A 181 27.97 4.44 -16.05
C ARG A 181 29.01 3.36 -15.77
N ARG A 182 28.84 2.16 -16.31
CA ARG A 182 29.85 1.10 -16.31
C ARG A 182 30.28 0.79 -17.73
#